data_AF-A0A2I1DRF0-F1
#
_entry.id   AF-A0A2I1DRF0-F1
#
_cell.length_a   1.000
_cell.length_b   1.000
_cell.length_c   1.000
_cell.angle_alpha   90.00
_cell.angle_beta   90.00
_cell.angle_gamma   90.00
#
_symmetry.space_group_name_H-M   'P 1'
#
loop_
_entity.id
_entity.type
_entity.pdbx_description
1 polymer ?
#
loop_
_entity_poly.entity_id
_entity_poly.type
_entity_poly.pdbx_seq_one_letter_code
_entity_poly.pdbx_strand_id
1 'polypeptide(L)'
;MADARCNSLQVAIRFAKFADLLGIVTKSVPIIEAPILVKTIKETGLLLFTYGSMNNDVTNVRLQRKAGVDAVIVDSVLAVRNGLQQN
;
A
#
# COMPACT_ATOMS: atom_id res chain seq x y z
N MET A 1 2.35 12.33 -22.58
CA MET A 1 2.57 12.72 -21.17
C MET A 1 2.10 11.58 -20.29
N ALA A 2 2.90 11.15 -19.31
CA ALA A 2 2.47 10.15 -18.32
C ALA A 2 1.54 10.81 -17.30
N ASP A 3 0.52 10.09 -16.83
CA ASP A 3 -0.41 10.58 -15.80
C ASP A 3 0.38 10.85 -14.50
N ALA A 4 0.26 12.06 -13.96
CA ALA A 4 0.99 12.48 -12.77
C ALA A 4 0.60 11.65 -11.53
N ARG A 5 -0.62 11.11 -11.48
CA ARG A 5 -1.09 10.23 -10.40
C ARG A 5 -0.31 8.91 -10.37
N CYS A 6 0.17 8.43 -11.52
CA CYS A 6 0.97 7.20 -11.61
C CYS A 6 2.41 7.36 -11.13
N ASN A 7 2.90 8.60 -11.00
CA ASN A 7 4.30 8.89 -10.70
C ASN A 7 4.51 9.56 -9.33
N SER A 8 3.43 9.96 -8.63
CA SER A 8 3.53 10.64 -7.35
C SER A 8 2.38 10.26 -6.42
N LEU A 9 2.72 9.69 -5.27
CA LEU A 9 1.77 9.43 -4.18
C LEU A 9 1.04 10.72 -3.77
N GLN A 10 1.72 11.86 -3.72
CA GLN A 10 1.09 13.13 -3.34
C GLN A 10 0.01 13.58 -4.34
N VAL A 11 0.23 13.33 -5.64
CA VAL A 11 -0.77 13.65 -6.66
C VAL A 11 -1.94 12.66 -6.60
N ALA A 12 -1.66 11.37 -6.41
CA ALA A 12 -2.69 10.35 -6.23
C ALA A 12 -3.58 10.62 -5.00
N ILE A 13 -2.99 10.97 -3.85
CA ILE A 13 -3.72 11.33 -2.62
C ILE A 13 -4.62 12.54 -2.86
N ARG A 14 -4.08 13.63 -3.44
CA ARG A 14 -4.86 14.84 -3.72
C ARG A 14 -6.04 14.55 -4.65
N PHE A 15 -5.82 13.76 -5.69
CA PHE A 15 -6.89 13.36 -6.61
C PHE A 15 -7.95 12.51 -5.92
N ALA A 16 -7.55 11.49 -5.14
CA ALA A 16 -8.48 10.61 -4.45
C ALA A 16 -9.37 11.37 -3.46
N LYS A 17 -8.81 12.33 -2.71
CA LYS A 17 -9.61 13.23 -1.85
C LYS A 17 -10.57 14.11 -2.65
N PHE A 18 -10.08 14.71 -3.74
CA PHE A 18 -10.89 15.59 -4.57
C PHE A 18 -12.07 14.86 -5.21
N ALA A 19 -11.85 13.62 -5.64
CA ALA A 19 -12.86 12.79 -6.28
C ALA A 19 -13.70 11.96 -5.29
N ASP A 20 -13.58 12.22 -3.98
CA ASP A 20 -14.30 11.50 -2.91
C ASP A 20 -14.17 9.97 -2.99
N LEU A 21 -12.95 9.51 -3.26
CA LEU A 21 -12.64 8.08 -3.34
C LEU A 21 -12.28 7.52 -1.97
N LEU A 22 -12.60 6.24 -1.76
CA LEU A 22 -12.29 5.52 -0.53
C LEU A 22 -10.78 5.45 -0.21
N GLY A 23 -9.92 5.34 -1.23
CA GLY A 23 -8.51 5.08 -1.02
C GLY A 23 -7.67 5.04 -2.29
N ILE A 24 -6.40 4.71 -2.13
CA ILE A 24 -5.42 4.58 -3.21
C ILE A 24 -4.74 3.21 -3.21
N VAL A 25 -4.32 2.78 -4.40
CA VAL A 25 -3.52 1.59 -4.64
C VAL A 25 -2.15 2.02 -5.17
N THR A 26 -1.05 1.58 -4.55
CA THR A 26 0.32 1.93 -4.96
C THR A 26 1.23 0.71 -5.07
N LYS A 27 2.32 0.82 -5.82
CA LYS A 27 3.38 -0.19 -5.78
C LYS A 27 3.91 -0.28 -4.33
N SER A 28 4.26 -1.48 -3.89
CA SER A 28 4.68 -1.75 -2.52
C SER A 28 6.07 -1.20 -2.16
N VAL A 29 6.97 -1.09 -3.15
CA VAL A 29 8.37 -0.66 -2.94
C VAL A 29 8.48 0.66 -2.15
N PRO A 30 7.84 1.78 -2.54
CA PRO A 30 7.92 3.03 -1.77
C PRO A 30 7.43 2.91 -0.32
N ILE A 31 6.46 2.04 -0.06
CA ILE A 31 5.90 1.84 1.28
C ILE A 31 6.83 0.99 2.16
N ILE A 32 7.51 0.01 1.57
CA ILE A 32 8.51 -0.82 2.25
C ILE A 32 9.76 0.01 2.58
N GLU A 33 10.23 0.82 1.62
CA GLU A 33 11.42 1.67 1.79
C GLU A 33 11.16 2.84 2.75
N ALA A 34 9.95 3.41 2.74
CA ALA A 34 9.57 4.52 3.62
C ALA A 34 8.21 4.28 4.30
N PRO A 35 8.14 3.42 5.34
CA PRO A 35 6.89 3.12 6.05
C PRO A 35 6.20 4.34 6.66
N ILE A 36 6.95 5.42 6.93
CA ILE A 36 6.40 6.69 7.44
C ILE A 36 5.37 7.32 6.49
N LEU A 37 5.44 7.03 5.19
CA LEU A 37 4.48 7.51 4.19
C LEU A 37 3.06 6.99 4.45
N VAL A 38 2.93 5.81 5.08
CA VAL A 38 1.63 5.25 5.45
C VAL A 38 0.92 6.20 6.40
N LYS A 39 1.61 6.73 7.41
CA LYS A 39 1.04 7.68 8.38
C LYS A 39 0.46 8.90 7.65
N THR A 40 1.22 9.50 6.73
CA THR A 40 0.79 10.66 5.95
C THR A 40 -0.46 10.37 5.12
N ILE A 41 -0.57 9.17 4.54
CA ILE A 41 -1.76 8.76 3.77
C ILE A 41 -2.96 8.55 4.72
N LYS A 42 -2.76 7.85 5.84
CA LYS A 42 -3.83 7.56 6.80
C LYS A 42 -4.38 8.83 7.47
N GLU A 43 -3.55 9.83 7.71
CA GLU A 43 -3.96 11.16 8.21
C GLU A 43 -4.91 11.89 7.25
N THR A 44 -4.97 11.48 5.97
CA THR A 44 -5.94 12.04 5.02
C THR A 44 -7.33 11.41 5.08
N GLY A 45 -7.49 10.32 5.83
CA GLY A 45 -8.72 9.52 5.88
C GLY A 45 -8.83 8.46 4.78
N LEU A 46 -7.88 8.41 3.84
CA LEU A 46 -7.88 7.43 2.75
C LEU A 46 -7.43 6.04 3.22
N LEU A 47 -8.02 5.01 2.62
CA LEU A 47 -7.47 3.65 2.68
C LEU A 47 -6.23 3.53 1.76
N LEU A 48 -5.26 2.74 2.20
CA LEU A 48 -4.03 2.45 1.48
C LEU A 48 -3.93 0.96 1.18
N PHE A 49 -3.82 0.66 -0.10
CA PHE A 49 -3.57 -0.68 -0.61
C PHE A 49 -2.25 -0.71 -1.37
N THR A 50 -1.58 -1.86 -1.38
CA THR A 50 -0.36 -2.04 -2.16
C THR A 50 -0.41 -3.21 -3.12
N TYR A 51 0.38 -3.15 -4.19
CA TYR A 51 0.59 -4.25 -5.14
C TYR A 51 2.06 -4.39 -5.55
N GLY A 52 2.38 -5.46 -6.27
CA GLY A 52 3.68 -5.72 -6.87
C GLY A 52 4.42 -6.87 -6.21
N SER A 53 5.51 -7.30 -6.84
CA SER A 53 6.23 -8.54 -6.47
C SER A 53 6.63 -8.63 -5.00
N MET A 54 6.95 -7.50 -4.34
CA MET A 54 7.33 -7.48 -2.93
C MET A 54 6.19 -7.89 -1.98
N ASN A 55 4.93 -7.85 -2.42
CA ASN A 55 3.81 -8.32 -1.62
C ASN A 55 3.74 -9.85 -1.51
N ASN A 56 4.50 -10.59 -2.32
CA ASN A 56 4.58 -12.05 -2.21
C ASN A 56 5.56 -12.51 -1.12
N ASP A 57 6.34 -11.60 -0.53
CA ASP A 57 7.20 -11.88 0.62
C ASP A 57 6.46 -11.56 1.93
N VAL A 58 6.27 -12.60 2.75
CA VAL A 58 5.59 -12.53 4.05
C VAL A 58 6.22 -11.48 4.97
N THR A 59 7.55 -11.31 4.93
CA THR A 59 8.27 -10.33 5.75
C THR A 59 7.86 -8.91 5.38
N ASN A 60 7.76 -8.62 4.09
CA ASN A 60 7.31 -7.32 3.59
C ASN A 60 5.83 -7.09 3.87
N VAL A 61 4.99 -8.13 3.80
CA VAL A 61 3.58 -8.01 4.16
C VAL A 61 3.44 -7.71 5.67
N ARG A 62 4.23 -8.35 6.53
CA ARG A 62 4.27 -8.05 7.97
C ARG A 62 4.72 -6.62 8.25
N LEU A 63 5.73 -6.12 7.53
CA LEU A 63 6.19 -4.73 7.63
C LEU A 63 5.06 -3.75 7.26
N GLN A 64 4.39 -3.99 6.13
CA GLN A 64 3.26 -3.17 5.66
C GLN A 64 2.08 -3.20 6.64
N ARG A 65 1.73 -4.38 7.16
CA ARG A 65 0.70 -4.53 8.20
C ARG A 65 1.05 -3.73 9.45
N LYS A 66 2.30 -3.80 9.91
CA LYS A 66 2.78 -3.03 11.07
C LYS A 66 2.76 -1.52 10.82
N ALA A 67 3.03 -1.09 9.58
CA ALA A 67 2.98 0.32 9.19
C ALA A 67 1.54 0.88 9.09
N GLY A 68 0.52 0.02 9.02
CA GLY A 68 -0.89 0.41 8.93
C GLY A 68 -1.45 0.43 7.50
N VAL A 69 -0.86 -0.33 6.58
CA VAL A 69 -1.46 -0.60 5.26
C VAL A 69 -2.74 -1.43 5.44
N ASP A 70 -3.84 -1.03 4.79
CA ASP A 70 -5.16 -1.61 5.01
C ASP A 70 -5.32 -2.97 4.31
N ALA A 71 -4.74 -3.14 3.12
CA ALA A 71 -4.62 -4.46 2.50
C ALA A 71 -3.46 -4.56 1.49
N VAL A 72 -3.04 -5.79 1.22
CA VAL A 72 -2.03 -6.11 0.21
C VAL A 72 -2.63 -6.97 -0.90
N ILE A 73 -2.30 -6.67 -2.14
CA ILE A 73 -2.64 -7.48 -3.33
C ILE A 73 -1.44 -8.39 -3.61
N VAL A 74 -1.68 -9.70 -3.67
CA VAL A 74 -0.65 -10.75 -3.76
C VAL A 74 -0.99 -11.73 -4.88
N ASP A 75 0.02 -12.36 -5.46
CA ASP A 75 -0.14 -13.45 -6.44
C ASP A 75 -0.28 -14.79 -5.69
N SER A 76 0.52 -14.98 -4.63
CA SER A 76 0.60 -16.24 -3.87
C SER A 76 -0.23 -16.20 -2.58
N VAL A 77 -1.56 -16.20 -2.72
CA VAL A 77 -2.49 -16.04 -1.58
C VAL A 77 -2.26 -17.07 -0.46
N LEU A 78 -2.12 -18.35 -0.78
CA LEU A 78 -1.96 -19.41 0.23
C LEU A 78 -0.64 -19.26 1.01
N ALA A 79 0.45 -18.97 0.30
CA ALA A 79 1.76 -18.79 0.92
C ALA A 79 1.77 -17.60 1.89
N VAL A 80 1.24 -16.45 1.44
CA VAL A 80 1.16 -15.25 2.27
C VAL A 80 0.25 -15.48 3.48
N ARG A 81 -0.94 -16.06 3.27
CA ARG A 81 -1.88 -16.37 4.36
C ARG A 81 -1.24 -17.25 5.43
N ASN A 82 -0.60 -18.35 5.03
CA ASN A 82 0.03 -19.27 5.98
C ASN A 82 1.18 -18.60 6.73
N GLY A 83 2.01 -17.82 6.03
CA GLY A 83 3.09 -17.07 6.64
C GLY A 83 2.63 -15.99 7.63
N LEU A 84 1.44 -15.42 7.44
CA LEU A 84 0.87 -14.44 8.37
C LEU A 84 0.22 -15.06 9.62
N GLN A 85 -0.13 -16.36 9.58
CA GLN A 85 -0.72 -17.10 10.70
C GLN A 85 0.32 -17.67 11.66
N GLN A 86 1.55 -17.91 11.19
CA GLN A 86 2.66 -18.32 12.03
C GLN A 86 3.19 -17.07 12.74
N ASN A 87 3.03 -17.01 14.06
CA ASN A 87 3.58 -15.94 14.92
C ASN A 87 5.07 -16.15 15.13
#